data_AF-A0A7V3YLD4-F1
#
_entry.id   AF-A0A7V3YLD4-F1
#
_cell.length_a   1.000
_cell.length_b   1.000
_cell.length_c   1.000
_cell.angle_alpha   90.00
_cell.angle_beta   90.00
_cell.angle_gamma   90.00
#
_symmetry.space_group_name_H-M   'P 1'
#
loop_
_entity.id
_entity.type
_entity.pdbx_description
1 polymer ?
#
loop_
_entity_poly.entity_id
_entity_poly.type
_entity_poly.pdbx_seq_one_letter_code
_entity_poly.pdbx_strand_id
1 'polypeptide(L)'
;MEEKELRRADFLTSLILVAFGVWVLREAFKMPLRGSYAGVKNVWYVSPALFPIIVGVFIILLGTLLLVHAIRSGGATFFMHRLRQIRLQKVASERNLRFLAVLLALGTFVYLFIPRVDFFLASALFLLYAISAFYMEDVDLLKRFAKLYALGSLLFAIVTGGFHRFLAFLPFPNDVLALVFLGVYVGYGLARTRAHGALRQKFVQSISVALLVPLLLCVSFRFFLLVPLPREGLIMEGLYRLYYALFR
;
A
#
# COMPACT_ATOMS: atom_id res chain seq x y z
N MET A 1 -7.68 29.44 -22.60
CA MET A 1 -7.93 28.01 -22.92
C MET A 1 -7.87 27.11 -21.68
N GLU A 2 -7.10 27.47 -20.64
CA GLU A 2 -6.93 26.67 -19.41
C GLU A 2 -8.20 26.45 -18.58
N GLU A 3 -9.05 27.48 -18.38
CA GLU A 3 -10.28 27.32 -17.58
C GLU A 3 -11.24 26.27 -18.15
N LYS A 4 -11.37 26.21 -19.49
CA LYS A 4 -12.19 25.20 -20.16
C LYS A 4 -11.57 23.81 -20.06
N GLU A 5 -10.24 23.68 -19.94
CA GLU A 5 -9.58 22.39 -19.76
C GLU A 5 -9.70 21.86 -18.32
N LEU A 6 -9.60 22.73 -17.32
CA LEU A 6 -9.81 22.39 -15.91
C LEU A 6 -11.25 21.93 -15.67
N ARG A 7 -12.23 22.66 -16.21
CA ARG A 7 -13.67 22.30 -16.12
C ARG A 7 -14.02 20.97 -16.82
N ARG A 8 -13.22 20.51 -17.80
CA ARG A 8 -13.36 19.18 -18.44
C ARG A 8 -12.91 18.04 -17.52
N ALA A 9 -11.86 18.25 -16.73
CA ALA A 9 -11.37 17.27 -15.77
C ALA A 9 -12.36 17.11 -14.60
N ASP A 10 -13.04 18.17 -14.21
CA ASP A 10 -13.99 18.18 -13.09
C ASP A 10 -15.23 17.30 -13.34
N PHE A 11 -15.71 17.18 -14.58
CA PHE A 11 -16.83 16.29 -14.91
C PHE A 11 -16.48 14.80 -14.74
N LEU A 12 -15.32 14.38 -15.26
CA LEU A 12 -14.88 12.99 -15.10
C LEU A 12 -14.48 12.70 -13.66
N THR A 13 -13.78 13.63 -13.02
CA THR A 13 -13.36 13.51 -11.62
C THR A 13 -14.58 13.41 -10.71
N SER A 14 -15.60 14.24 -10.91
CA SER A 14 -16.85 14.15 -10.14
C SER A 14 -17.57 12.81 -10.32
N LEU A 15 -17.67 12.29 -11.55
CA LEU A 15 -18.28 10.98 -11.77
C LEU A 15 -17.50 9.86 -11.07
N ILE A 16 -16.17 9.87 -11.16
CA ILE A 16 -15.29 8.92 -10.48
C ILE A 16 -15.43 9.04 -8.96
N LEU A 17 -15.46 10.27 -8.42
CA LEU A 17 -15.61 10.51 -6.99
C LEU A 17 -16.97 10.02 -6.47
N VAL A 18 -18.06 10.30 -7.18
CA VAL A 18 -19.39 9.79 -6.80
C VAL A 18 -19.42 8.26 -6.81
N ALA A 19 -18.91 7.63 -7.87
CA ALA A 19 -18.84 6.17 -7.96
C ALA A 19 -17.97 5.56 -6.85
N PHE A 20 -16.81 6.16 -6.57
CA PHE A 20 -15.91 5.74 -5.52
C PHE A 20 -16.53 5.91 -4.13
N GLY A 21 -17.18 7.05 -3.85
CA GLY A 21 -17.86 7.29 -2.58
C GLY A 21 -19.02 6.30 -2.34
N VAL A 22 -19.80 5.98 -3.37
CA VAL A 22 -20.85 4.94 -3.29
C VAL A 22 -20.24 3.56 -3.00
N TRP A 23 -19.11 3.23 -3.63
CA TRP A 23 -18.39 2.00 -3.34
C TRP A 23 -17.86 1.95 -1.89
N VAL A 24 -17.30 3.06 -1.39
CA VAL A 24 -16.85 3.18 0.02
C VAL A 24 -18.02 2.96 0.97
N LEU A 25 -19.18 3.57 0.73
CA LEU A 25 -20.37 3.34 1.55
C LEU A 25 -20.81 1.88 1.52
N ARG A 26 -20.81 1.24 0.34
CA ARG A 26 -21.14 -0.18 0.20
C ARG A 26 -20.23 -1.08 1.03
N GLU A 27 -18.92 -0.80 1.09
CA GLU A 27 -17.99 -1.55 1.93
C GLU A 27 -18.15 -1.22 3.41
N ALA A 28 -18.37 0.05 3.76
CA ALA A 28 -18.57 0.48 5.14
C ALA A 28 -19.82 -0.16 5.78
N PHE A 29 -20.90 -0.30 5.01
CA PHE A 29 -22.13 -0.96 5.50
C PHE A 29 -21.99 -2.46 5.76
N LYS A 30 -20.91 -3.10 5.28
CA LYS A 30 -20.61 -4.51 5.65
C LYS A 30 -19.95 -4.61 7.03
N MET A 31 -19.49 -3.50 7.61
CA MET A 31 -18.83 -3.48 8.90
C MET A 31 -19.85 -3.32 10.04
N PRO A 32 -19.63 -3.94 11.22
CA PRO A 32 -20.57 -3.88 12.33
C PRO A 32 -20.67 -2.46 12.93
N LEU A 33 -21.87 -1.89 12.90
CA LEU A 33 -22.16 -0.59 13.53
C LEU A 33 -22.30 -0.68 15.05
N ARG A 34 -22.68 -1.85 15.58
CA ARG A 34 -22.76 -2.14 17.02
C ARG A 34 -22.34 -3.60 17.22
N GLY A 35 -21.70 -3.91 18.34
CA GLY A 35 -21.26 -5.26 18.64
C GLY A 35 -20.84 -5.43 20.10
N SER A 36 -20.73 -6.68 20.55
CA SER A 36 -20.03 -7.01 21.80
C SER A 36 -18.62 -7.47 21.43
N TYR A 37 -17.60 -6.75 21.88
CA TYR A 37 -16.21 -7.16 21.68
C TYR A 37 -15.56 -7.29 23.06
N ALA A 38 -14.98 -8.45 23.35
CA ALA A 38 -14.40 -8.79 24.65
C ALA A 38 -15.35 -8.56 25.86
N GLY A 39 -16.66 -8.78 25.70
CA GLY A 39 -17.66 -8.63 26.77
C GLY A 39 -18.12 -7.21 27.03
N VAL A 40 -17.60 -6.22 26.31
CA VAL A 40 -18.04 -4.81 26.37
C VAL A 40 -18.92 -4.51 25.16
N LYS A 41 -20.11 -3.91 25.41
CA LYS A 41 -21.00 -3.44 24.35
C LYS A 41 -20.38 -2.20 23.70
N ASN A 42 -19.94 -2.34 22.45
CA ASN A 42 -19.45 -1.23 21.65
C ASN A 42 -20.63 -0.38 21.15
N VAL A 43 -20.58 0.90 21.50
CA VAL A 43 -21.56 1.92 21.08
C VAL A 43 -21.29 2.33 19.63
N TRP A 44 -22.30 2.82 18.94
CA TRP A 44 -22.22 3.13 17.50
C TRP A 44 -21.11 4.12 17.11
N TYR A 45 -20.70 5.02 18.01
CA TYR A 45 -19.66 6.02 17.73
C TYR A 45 -18.23 5.46 17.81
N VAL A 46 -18.03 4.26 18.37
CA VAL A 46 -16.74 3.54 18.32
C VAL A 46 -16.69 2.52 17.18
N SER A 47 -17.70 2.52 16.30
CA SER A 47 -17.75 1.59 15.18
C SER A 47 -16.63 1.88 14.17
N PRO A 48 -15.93 0.84 13.68
CA PRO A 48 -14.95 0.99 12.60
C PRO A 48 -15.59 1.49 11.29
N ALA A 49 -16.91 1.37 11.14
CA ALA A 49 -17.65 1.82 9.96
C ALA A 49 -17.87 3.35 9.93
N LEU A 50 -17.83 4.03 11.08
CA LEU A 50 -18.26 5.43 11.20
C LEU A 50 -17.39 6.35 10.33
N PHE A 51 -16.07 6.21 10.41
CA PHE A 51 -15.16 7.04 9.64
C PHE A 51 -15.30 6.82 8.12
N PRO A 52 -15.30 5.57 7.60
CA PRO A 52 -15.63 5.30 6.20
C PRO A 52 -16.98 5.87 5.74
N ILE A 53 -18.02 5.81 6.57
CA ILE A 53 -19.34 6.38 6.24
C ILE A 53 -19.25 7.89 6.08
N ILE A 54 -18.66 8.59 7.05
CA ILE A 54 -18.51 10.05 7.01
C ILE A 54 -17.73 10.47 5.76
N VAL A 55 -16.57 9.85 5.51
CA VAL A 55 -15.73 10.15 4.34
C VAL A 55 -16.48 9.84 3.04
N GLY A 56 -17.16 8.70 2.96
CA GLY A 56 -17.95 8.31 1.78
C GLY A 56 -19.06 9.32 1.46
N VAL A 57 -19.80 9.80 2.47
CA VAL A 57 -20.85 10.82 2.31
C VAL A 57 -20.26 12.13 1.79
N PHE A 58 -19.16 12.62 2.39
CA PHE A 58 -18.51 13.86 1.93
C PHE A 58 -17.98 13.75 0.49
N ILE A 59 -17.40 12.61 0.11
CA ILE A 59 -16.93 12.36 -1.26
C ILE A 59 -18.10 12.42 -2.25
N ILE A 60 -19.22 11.75 -1.94
CA ILE A 60 -20.42 11.78 -2.80
C ILE A 60 -20.96 13.21 -2.90
N LEU A 61 -21.05 13.94 -1.79
CA LEU A 61 -21.56 15.30 -1.75
C LEU A 61 -20.70 16.24 -2.61
N LEU A 62 -19.38 16.26 -2.38
CA LEU A 62 -18.45 17.10 -3.15
C LEU A 62 -18.41 16.69 -4.62
N GLY A 63 -18.40 15.38 -4.91
CA GLY A 63 -18.48 14.85 -6.26
C GLY A 63 -19.76 15.30 -6.97
N THR A 64 -20.91 15.23 -6.30
CA THR A 64 -22.20 15.68 -6.87
C THR A 64 -22.22 17.18 -7.12
N LEU A 65 -21.69 18.00 -6.20
CA LEU A 65 -21.57 19.45 -6.39
C LEU A 65 -20.71 19.80 -7.61
N LEU A 66 -19.57 19.13 -7.76
CA LEU A 66 -18.70 19.28 -8.93
C LEU A 66 -19.42 18.83 -10.22
N LEU A 67 -20.19 17.73 -10.17
CA LEU A 67 -20.96 17.23 -11.31
C LEU A 67 -22.02 18.23 -11.76
N VAL A 68 -22.80 18.77 -10.82
CA VAL A 68 -23.82 19.79 -11.09
C VAL A 68 -23.19 21.04 -11.70
N HIS A 69 -22.06 21.49 -11.16
CA HIS A 69 -21.33 22.65 -11.69
C HIS A 69 -20.79 22.40 -13.11
N ALA A 70 -20.23 21.21 -13.36
CA ALA A 70 -19.71 20.80 -14.66
C ALA A 70 -20.81 20.64 -15.74
N ILE A 71 -21.99 20.13 -15.36
CA ILE A 71 -23.15 20.03 -16.27
C ILE A 71 -23.68 21.43 -16.62
N ARG A 72 -23.89 22.29 -15.62
CA ARG A 72 -24.41 23.66 -15.82
C ARG A 72 -23.50 24.53 -16.69
N SER A 73 -22.20 24.24 -16.71
CA SER A 73 -21.20 24.97 -17.50
C SER A 73 -20.96 24.40 -18.91
N GLY A 74 -21.73 23.39 -19.35
CA GLY A 74 -21.66 22.84 -20.71
C GLY A 74 -20.60 21.77 -20.93
N GLY A 75 -20.10 21.10 -19.88
CA GLY A 75 -19.05 20.08 -19.99
C GLY A 75 -19.45 18.79 -20.73
N ALA A 76 -20.74 18.49 -20.85
CA ALA A 76 -21.25 17.23 -21.38
C ALA A 76 -21.10 17.06 -22.91
N THR A 77 -21.20 18.16 -23.69
CA THR A 77 -21.22 18.11 -25.16
C THR A 77 -19.84 17.89 -25.80
N PHE A 78 -18.74 17.97 -25.04
CA PHE A 78 -17.37 17.82 -25.55
C PHE A 78 -16.70 16.48 -25.15
N PHE A 79 -17.35 15.67 -24.31
CA PHE A 79 -16.86 14.39 -23.76
C PHE A 79 -16.74 13.28 -24.82
N MET A 80 -17.70 13.21 -25.74
CA MET A 80 -17.68 12.22 -26.83
C MET A 80 -16.42 12.31 -27.72
N HIS A 81 -15.76 13.48 -27.76
CA HIS A 81 -14.59 13.69 -28.62
C HIS A 81 -13.25 13.31 -27.96
N ARG A 82 -13.15 13.26 -26.62
CA ARG A 82 -11.88 12.98 -25.89
C ARG A 82 -11.77 11.53 -25.39
N LEU A 83 -12.87 10.78 -25.29
CA LEU A 83 -12.82 9.34 -24.93
C LEU A 83 -12.00 8.52 -25.94
N ARG A 84 -11.92 8.98 -27.19
CA ARG A 84 -11.15 8.36 -28.27
C ARG A 84 -9.65 8.73 -28.28
N GLN A 85 -9.20 9.62 -27.40
CA GLN A 85 -7.85 10.20 -27.40
C GLN A 85 -7.07 10.01 -26.10
N ILE A 86 -7.46 9.06 -25.23
CA ILE A 86 -6.58 8.57 -24.15
C ILE A 86 -5.42 7.81 -24.82
N ARG A 87 -4.49 8.57 -25.40
CA ARG A 87 -3.17 8.09 -25.83
C ARG A 87 -2.40 7.77 -24.56
N LEU A 88 -1.90 6.53 -24.48
CA LEU A 88 -0.99 5.99 -23.48
C LEU A 88 0.37 6.75 -23.33
N GLN A 89 0.53 7.94 -23.91
CA GLN A 89 1.82 8.63 -24.06
C GLN A 89 2.12 9.72 -23.01
N LYS A 90 1.39 9.80 -21.88
CA LYS A 90 1.77 10.68 -20.75
C LYS A 90 1.91 9.97 -19.40
N VAL A 91 2.06 8.64 -19.40
CA VAL A 91 2.28 7.86 -18.17
C VAL A 91 3.70 8.03 -17.62
N ALA A 92 4.65 8.51 -18.44
CA ALA A 92 6.07 8.59 -18.10
C ALA A 92 6.56 9.96 -17.55
N SER A 93 5.69 10.79 -16.97
CA SER A 93 6.17 11.93 -16.17
C SER A 93 6.70 11.42 -14.83
N GLU A 94 7.79 11.99 -14.32
CA GLU A 94 8.39 11.62 -13.02
C GLU A 94 7.36 11.63 -11.89
N ARG A 95 6.46 12.61 -11.90
CA ARG A 95 5.36 12.73 -10.94
C ARG A 95 4.43 11.52 -11.00
N ASN A 96 4.07 11.08 -12.20
CA ASN A 96 3.18 9.94 -12.40
C ASN A 96 3.86 8.63 -12.01
N LEU A 97 5.17 8.51 -12.24
CA LEU A 97 5.94 7.33 -11.85
C LEU A 97 6.01 7.18 -10.32
N ARG A 98 6.28 8.28 -9.59
CA ARG A 98 6.27 8.29 -8.12
C ARG A 98 4.88 7.98 -7.55
N PHE A 99 3.83 8.56 -8.15
CA PHE A 99 2.45 8.24 -7.79
C PHE A 99 2.14 6.74 -7.99
N LEU A 100 2.51 6.18 -9.14
CA LEU A 100 2.32 4.75 -9.41
C LEU A 100 3.15 3.87 -8.48
N ALA A 101 4.35 4.30 -8.10
CA ALA A 101 5.18 3.60 -7.13
C ALA A 101 4.49 3.50 -5.76
N VAL A 102 3.84 4.57 -5.29
CA VAL A 102 3.05 4.56 -4.04
C VAL A 102 1.86 3.62 -4.15
N LEU A 103 1.11 3.69 -5.25
CA LEU A 103 -0.03 2.80 -5.47
C LEU A 103 0.40 1.33 -5.50
N LEU A 104 1.53 1.02 -6.14
CA LEU A 104 2.10 -0.33 -6.15
C LEU A 104 2.52 -0.75 -4.74
N ALA A 105 3.22 0.11 -3.98
CA ALA A 105 3.66 -0.17 -2.62
C ALA A 105 2.46 -0.46 -1.71
N LEU A 106 1.49 0.45 -1.64
CA LEU A 106 0.32 0.33 -0.79
C LEU A 106 -0.59 -0.83 -1.21
N GLY A 107 -0.84 -0.97 -2.52
CA GLY A 107 -1.69 -2.03 -3.05
C GLY A 107 -1.13 -3.42 -2.73
N THR A 108 0.16 -3.63 -2.95
CA THR A 108 0.81 -4.90 -2.61
C THR A 108 0.91 -5.10 -1.10
N PHE A 109 1.24 -4.06 -0.32
CA PHE A 109 1.31 -4.16 1.13
C PHE A 109 -0.03 -4.61 1.74
N VAL A 110 -1.12 -3.90 1.41
CA VAL A 110 -2.45 -4.14 1.98
C VAL A 110 -3.07 -5.44 1.49
N TYR A 111 -3.08 -5.68 0.17
CA TYR A 111 -3.85 -6.78 -0.41
C TYR A 111 -3.04 -8.07 -0.59
N LEU A 112 -1.71 -7.97 -0.73
CA LEU A 112 -0.85 -9.12 -0.96
C LEU A 112 -0.12 -9.57 0.31
N PHE A 113 0.67 -8.68 0.92
CA PHE A 113 1.63 -9.04 1.97
C PHE A 113 1.01 -9.14 3.37
N ILE A 114 0.27 -8.13 3.85
CA ILE A 114 -0.35 -8.14 5.20
C ILE A 114 -1.13 -9.44 5.47
N PRO A 115 -1.99 -9.93 4.55
CA PRO A 115 -2.78 -11.12 4.84
C PRO A 115 -1.98 -12.41 4.79
N ARG A 116 -0.78 -12.44 4.21
CA ARG A 116 -0.06 -13.67 3.82
C ARG A 116 1.30 -13.88 4.46
N VAL A 117 1.93 -12.82 4.94
CA VAL A 117 3.31 -12.80 5.45
C VAL A 117 3.32 -12.23 6.87
N ASP A 118 4.29 -12.65 7.68
CA ASP A 118 4.65 -12.01 8.95
C ASP A 118 4.69 -10.47 8.79
N PHE A 119 3.99 -9.78 9.70
CA PHE A 119 3.79 -8.34 9.64
C PHE A 119 5.10 -7.54 9.63
N PHE A 120 6.15 -8.03 10.30
CA PHE A 120 7.47 -7.40 10.29
C PHE A 120 8.05 -7.39 8.87
N LEU A 121 8.05 -8.54 8.19
CA LEU A 121 8.59 -8.68 6.83
C LEU A 121 7.78 -7.89 5.81
N ALA A 122 6.44 -7.93 5.92
CA ALA A 122 5.55 -7.14 5.08
C ALA A 122 5.85 -5.64 5.20
N SER A 123 5.99 -5.14 6.43
CA SER A 123 6.30 -3.73 6.70
C SER A 123 7.71 -3.35 6.26
N ALA A 124 8.70 -4.23 6.47
CA ALA A 124 10.08 -3.99 6.04
C ALA A 124 10.20 -3.88 4.51
N LEU A 125 9.58 -4.79 3.76
CA LEU A 125 9.51 -4.72 2.29
C LEU A 125 8.83 -3.44 1.81
N PHE A 126 7.69 -3.09 2.41
CA PHE A 126 6.95 -1.88 2.09
C PHE A 126 7.79 -0.62 2.33
N LEU A 127 8.36 -0.46 3.52
CA LEU A 127 9.17 0.71 3.88
C LEU A 127 10.44 0.79 3.03
N LEU A 128 11.13 -0.34 2.82
CA LEU A 128 12.35 -0.34 2.02
C LEU A 128 12.07 0.13 0.60
N TYR A 129 11.01 -0.38 -0.04
CA TYR A 129 10.63 0.05 -1.38
C TYR A 129 10.16 1.51 -1.39
N ALA A 130 9.29 1.91 -0.46
CA ALA A 130 8.77 3.28 -0.38
C ALA A 130 9.90 4.30 -0.18
N ILE A 131 10.80 4.07 0.79
CA ILE A 131 11.94 4.97 1.03
C ILE A 131 12.85 4.99 -0.20
N SER A 132 13.17 3.84 -0.79
CA SER A 132 13.99 3.79 -2.01
C SER A 132 13.38 4.59 -3.16
N ALA A 133 12.06 4.54 -3.33
CA ALA A 133 11.35 5.22 -4.41
C ALA A 133 11.35 6.76 -4.26
N PHE A 134 11.43 7.27 -3.02
CA PHE A 134 11.30 8.71 -2.75
C PHE A 134 12.60 9.38 -2.30
N TYR A 135 13.44 8.69 -1.53
CA TYR A 135 14.63 9.27 -0.91
C TYR A 135 15.85 9.33 -1.85
N MET A 136 15.91 8.42 -2.84
CA MET A 136 17.06 8.32 -3.74
C MET A 136 17.08 9.38 -4.83
N GLU A 137 15.94 10.03 -5.10
CA GLU A 137 15.78 11.15 -6.04
C GLU A 137 16.24 10.88 -7.50
N ASP A 138 16.58 9.64 -7.83
CA ASP A 138 17.00 9.20 -9.16
C ASP A 138 15.86 8.45 -9.86
N VAL A 139 15.42 8.99 -11.00
CA VAL A 139 14.27 8.49 -11.77
C VAL A 139 14.57 7.15 -12.45
N ASP A 140 15.78 6.94 -12.94
CA ASP A 140 16.13 5.70 -13.63
C ASP A 140 16.33 4.56 -12.63
N LEU A 141 16.85 4.89 -11.45
CA LEU A 141 16.90 3.96 -10.33
C LEU A 141 15.50 3.62 -9.81
N LEU A 142 14.60 4.62 -9.71
CA LEU A 142 13.19 4.41 -9.38
C LEU A 142 12.50 3.44 -10.35
N LYS A 143 12.68 3.61 -11.67
CA LYS A 143 12.11 2.67 -12.67
C LYS A 143 12.60 1.23 -12.45
N ARG A 144 13.89 1.06 -12.15
CA ARG A 144 14.50 -0.25 -11.91
C ARG A 144 13.96 -0.90 -10.63
N PHE A 145 13.90 -0.15 -9.53
CA PHE A 145 13.32 -0.64 -8.28
C PHE A 145 11.83 -0.93 -8.41
N ALA A 146 11.07 -0.06 -9.07
CA ALA A 146 9.64 -0.29 -9.32
C ALA A 146 9.42 -1.56 -10.16
N LYS A 147 10.23 -1.78 -11.21
CA LYS A 147 10.16 -3.00 -12.02
C LYS A 147 10.51 -4.25 -11.20
N LEU A 148 11.59 -4.21 -10.42
CA LEU A 148 11.99 -5.33 -9.56
C LEU A 148 10.91 -5.64 -8.52
N TYR A 149 10.37 -4.60 -7.89
CA TYR A 149 9.36 -4.74 -6.86
C TYR A 149 8.03 -5.26 -7.42
N ALA A 150 7.60 -4.74 -8.58
CA ALA A 150 6.41 -5.22 -9.29
C ALA A 150 6.56 -6.69 -9.70
N LEU A 151 7.70 -7.06 -10.28
CA LEU A 151 7.97 -8.43 -10.70
C LEU A 151 8.04 -9.37 -9.50
N GLY A 152 8.74 -8.99 -8.44
CA GLY A 152 8.83 -9.78 -7.20
C GLY A 152 7.47 -9.97 -6.53
N SER A 153 6.65 -8.92 -6.49
CA SER A 153 5.27 -9.00 -5.97
C SER A 153 4.38 -9.89 -6.82
N LEU A 154 4.50 -9.81 -8.15
CA LEU A 154 3.76 -10.68 -9.08
C LEU A 154 4.18 -12.16 -8.91
N LEU A 155 5.48 -12.43 -8.86
CA LEU A 155 6.01 -13.78 -8.63
C LEU A 155 5.54 -14.32 -7.28
N PHE A 156 5.62 -13.51 -6.23
CA PHE A 156 5.10 -13.87 -4.90
C PHE A 156 3.61 -14.24 -4.96
N ALA A 157 2.78 -13.43 -5.65
CA ALA A 157 1.36 -13.71 -5.82
C ALA A 157 1.10 -15.02 -6.59
N ILE A 158 1.85 -15.30 -7.66
CA ILE A 158 1.72 -16.54 -8.43
C ILE A 158 2.09 -17.76 -7.58
N VAL A 159 3.21 -17.69 -6.86
CA VAL A 159 3.70 -18.81 -6.05
C VAL A 159 2.72 -19.11 -4.91
N THR A 160 2.25 -18.08 -4.22
CA THR A 160 1.28 -18.24 -3.12
C THR A 160 -0.13 -18.61 -3.59
N GLY A 161 -0.52 -18.21 -4.81
CA GLY A 161 -1.83 -18.51 -5.38
C GLY A 161 -1.98 -19.90 -6.02
N GLY A 162 -0.89 -20.47 -6.57
CA GLY A 162 -0.96 -21.73 -7.33
C GLY A 162 0.03 -22.81 -6.91
N PHE A 163 1.18 -22.44 -6.32
CA PHE A 163 2.31 -23.36 -6.11
C PHE A 163 2.64 -23.60 -4.63
N HIS A 164 1.75 -23.23 -3.70
CA HIS A 164 1.99 -23.39 -2.26
C HIS A 164 2.39 -24.82 -1.85
N ARG A 165 1.88 -25.84 -2.56
CA ARG A 165 2.18 -27.26 -2.30
C ARG A 165 3.66 -27.60 -2.45
N PHE A 166 4.37 -26.95 -3.38
CA PHE A 166 5.79 -27.19 -3.60
C PHE A 166 6.66 -26.66 -2.47
N LEU A 167 6.16 -25.73 -1.65
CA LEU A 167 6.89 -25.14 -0.53
C LEU A 167 6.39 -25.64 0.83
N ALA A 168 5.47 -26.61 0.84
CA ALA A 168 4.85 -27.12 2.07
C ALA A 168 5.83 -27.82 3.02
N PHE A 169 7.04 -28.16 2.53
CA PHE A 169 8.10 -28.74 3.36
C PHE A 169 8.84 -27.70 4.23
N LEU A 170 8.70 -26.41 3.94
CA LEU A 170 9.32 -25.34 4.71
C LEU A 170 8.39 -24.85 5.83
N PRO A 171 8.92 -24.58 7.04
CA PRO A 171 8.16 -23.82 8.03
C PRO A 171 7.98 -22.39 7.52
N PHE A 172 6.76 -21.87 7.62
CA PHE A 172 6.40 -20.51 7.17
C PHE A 172 6.81 -20.20 5.71
N PRO A 173 6.30 -20.94 4.71
CA PRO A 173 6.78 -20.82 3.33
C PRO A 173 6.63 -19.41 2.75
N ASN A 174 5.53 -18.72 3.09
CA ASN A 174 5.30 -17.35 2.64
C ASN A 174 6.30 -16.35 3.25
N ASP A 175 6.71 -16.57 4.50
CA ASP A 175 7.67 -15.69 5.19
C ASP A 175 9.08 -15.90 4.65
N VAL A 176 9.44 -17.15 4.35
CA VAL A 176 10.70 -17.48 3.66
C VAL A 176 10.74 -16.83 2.27
N LEU A 177 9.66 -16.93 1.49
CA LEU A 177 9.59 -16.26 0.18
C LEU A 177 9.72 -14.73 0.30
N ALA A 178 9.05 -14.12 1.29
CA ALA A 178 9.15 -12.69 1.53
C ALA A 178 10.56 -12.28 1.98
N LEU A 179 11.22 -13.10 2.81
CA LEU A 179 12.60 -12.89 3.23
C LEU A 179 13.58 -12.98 2.04
N VAL A 180 13.39 -13.97 1.16
CA VAL A 180 14.16 -14.10 -0.08
C VAL A 180 13.94 -12.87 -0.97
N PHE A 181 12.70 -12.43 -1.13
CA PHE A 181 12.39 -11.23 -1.91
C PHE A 181 13.04 -9.98 -1.32
N LEU A 182 12.99 -9.80 0.00
CA LEU A 182 13.67 -8.72 0.71
C LEU A 182 15.19 -8.78 0.48
N GLY A 183 15.79 -9.97 0.61
CA GLY A 183 17.22 -10.19 0.36
C GLY A 183 17.63 -9.88 -1.07
N VAL A 184 16.84 -10.30 -2.06
CA VAL A 184 17.06 -9.96 -3.48
C VAL A 184 16.96 -8.46 -3.72
N TYR A 185 15.97 -7.79 -3.13
CA TYR A 185 15.79 -6.34 -3.25
C TYR A 185 16.98 -5.58 -2.65
N VAL A 186 17.41 -5.97 -1.44
CA VAL A 186 18.59 -5.41 -0.77
C VAL A 186 19.86 -5.64 -1.58
N GLY A 187 20.11 -6.89 -2.00
CA GLY A 187 21.29 -7.25 -2.79
C GLY A 187 21.36 -6.50 -4.11
N TYR A 188 20.23 -6.38 -4.81
CA TYR A 188 20.13 -5.59 -6.03
C TYR A 188 20.42 -4.11 -5.78
N GLY A 189 19.83 -3.51 -4.74
CA GLY A 189 20.03 -2.10 -4.44
C GLY A 189 21.47 -1.77 -4.01
N LEU A 190 22.10 -2.64 -3.21
CA LEU A 190 23.51 -2.51 -2.84
C LEU A 190 24.42 -2.62 -4.07
N ALA A 191 24.14 -3.56 -4.99
CA ALA A 191 24.90 -3.72 -6.22
C ALA A 191 24.79 -2.49 -7.14
N ARG A 192 23.60 -1.89 -7.25
CA ARG A 192 23.34 -0.72 -8.11
C ARG A 192 23.88 0.59 -7.54
N THR A 193 23.97 0.70 -6.23
CA THR A 193 24.44 1.92 -5.56
C THR A 193 25.94 1.91 -5.27
N ARG A 194 26.62 0.77 -5.47
CA ARG A 194 28.04 0.58 -5.16
C ARG A 194 28.98 1.62 -5.78
N ALA A 195 28.67 2.07 -7.00
CA ALA A 195 29.51 3.04 -7.73
C ALA A 195 29.39 4.48 -7.21
N HIS A 196 28.32 4.82 -6.47
CA HIS A 196 28.04 6.17 -6.01
C HIS A 196 27.90 6.21 -4.48
N GLY A 197 28.94 6.69 -3.79
CA GLY A 197 29.01 6.70 -2.32
C GLY A 197 27.79 7.32 -1.64
N ALA A 198 27.33 8.47 -2.14
CA ALA A 198 26.15 9.16 -1.60
C ALA A 198 24.86 8.33 -1.75
N LEU A 199 24.61 7.73 -2.91
CA LEU A 199 23.44 6.87 -3.15
C LEU A 199 23.49 5.59 -2.31
N ARG A 200 24.69 5.02 -2.12
CA ARG A 200 24.89 3.85 -1.25
C ARG A 200 24.57 4.18 0.19
N GLN A 201 25.06 5.32 0.70
CA GLN A 201 24.76 5.76 2.06
C GLN A 201 23.25 5.95 2.24
N LYS A 202 22.59 6.63 1.28
CA LYS A 202 21.13 6.78 1.29
C LYS A 202 20.42 5.43 1.34
N PHE A 203 20.84 4.46 0.52
CA PHE A 203 20.21 3.14 0.48
C PHE A 203 20.45 2.31 1.74
N VAL A 204 21.65 2.37 2.33
CA VAL A 204 21.94 1.71 3.61
C VAL A 204 21.09 2.32 4.73
N GLN A 205 20.91 3.64 4.76
CA GLN A 205 19.99 4.29 5.69
C GLN A 205 18.55 3.80 5.48
N SER A 206 18.10 3.65 4.23
CA SER A 206 16.78 3.07 3.93
C SER A 206 16.61 1.66 4.50
N ILE A 207 17.63 0.79 4.39
CA ILE A 207 17.61 -0.56 4.98
C ILE A 207 17.49 -0.47 6.49
N SER A 208 18.33 0.33 7.14
CA SER A 208 18.31 0.49 8.60
C SER A 208 16.95 0.95 9.09
N VAL A 209 16.37 1.97 8.48
CA VAL A 209 15.04 2.49 8.85
C VAL A 209 13.96 1.44 8.60
N ALA A 210 13.99 0.77 7.45
CA ALA A 210 12.99 -0.23 7.07
C ALA A 210 13.00 -1.48 7.96
N LEU A 211 14.11 -1.78 8.66
CA LEU A 211 14.18 -2.89 9.62
C LEU A 211 13.93 -2.42 11.06
N LEU A 212 14.54 -1.31 11.47
CA LEU A 212 14.44 -0.81 12.84
C LEU A 212 13.02 -0.33 13.18
N VAL A 213 12.36 0.40 12.28
CA VAL A 213 11.03 0.95 12.56
C VAL A 213 9.99 -0.17 12.77
N PRO A 214 9.84 -1.15 11.86
CA PRO A 214 8.94 -2.27 12.10
C PRO A 214 9.32 -3.10 13.32
N LEU A 215 10.62 -3.27 13.62
CA LEU A 215 11.06 -4.03 14.80
C LEU A 215 10.56 -3.36 16.08
N LEU A 216 10.83 -2.06 16.22
CA LEU A 216 10.38 -1.27 17.36
C LEU A 216 8.86 -1.30 17.48
N LEU A 217 8.16 -1.14 16.36
CA LEU A 217 6.69 -1.17 16.34
C LEU A 217 6.16 -2.54 16.77
N CYS A 218 6.66 -3.65 16.20
CA CYS A 218 6.22 -5.00 16.54
C CYS A 218 6.49 -5.31 18.02
N VAL A 219 7.66 -4.94 18.54
CA VAL A 219 8.01 -5.16 19.95
C VAL A 219 7.11 -4.35 20.88
N SER A 220 6.90 -3.07 20.57
CA SER A 220 6.09 -2.17 21.39
C SER A 220 4.63 -2.60 21.39
N PHE A 221 4.05 -2.88 20.23
CA PHE A 221 2.65 -3.30 20.13
C PHE A 221 2.44 -4.65 20.79
N ARG A 222 3.32 -5.62 20.54
CA ARG A 222 3.06 -6.97 20.99
C ARG A 222 3.44 -7.23 22.44
N PHE A 223 4.62 -6.79 22.89
CA PHE A 223 5.10 -7.12 24.24
C PHE A 223 4.75 -6.04 25.26
N PHE A 224 4.64 -4.77 24.86
CA PHE A 224 4.31 -3.68 25.78
C PHE A 224 2.80 -3.38 25.82
N LEU A 225 2.16 -3.22 24.66
CA LEU A 225 0.72 -2.92 24.58
C LEU A 225 -0.19 -4.15 24.51
N LEU A 226 0.39 -5.35 24.34
CA LEU A 226 -0.34 -6.62 24.21
C LEU A 226 -1.37 -6.64 23.07
N VAL A 227 -1.13 -5.84 22.02
CA VAL A 227 -1.98 -5.74 20.83
C VAL A 227 -1.57 -6.83 19.84
N PRO A 228 -2.51 -7.64 19.32
CA PRO A 228 -2.22 -8.62 18.29
C PRO A 228 -1.85 -7.96 16.96
N LEU A 229 -0.83 -8.51 16.31
CA LEU A 229 -0.42 -8.07 14.98
C LEU A 229 -1.30 -8.75 13.91
N PRO A 230 -1.44 -8.15 12.71
CA PRO A 230 -2.30 -8.70 11.66
C PRO A 230 -1.98 -10.15 11.28
N ARG A 231 -0.68 -10.48 11.25
CA ARG A 231 -0.18 -11.83 11.01
C ARG A 231 1.16 -12.01 11.70
N GLU A 232 1.22 -13.00 12.59
CA GLU A 232 2.42 -13.38 13.33
C GLU A 232 2.99 -14.65 12.67
N GLY A 233 4.25 -14.62 12.26
CA GLY A 233 4.90 -15.70 11.54
C GLY A 233 6.35 -15.87 11.98
N LEU A 234 7.23 -16.16 11.04
CA LEU A 234 8.62 -16.58 11.29
C LEU A 234 9.38 -15.66 12.26
N ILE A 235 9.31 -14.34 12.06
CA ILE A 235 10.09 -13.38 12.84
C ILE A 235 9.47 -13.18 14.21
N MET A 236 8.14 -13.04 14.27
CA MET A 236 7.44 -12.89 15.54
C MET A 236 7.59 -14.13 16.42
N GLU A 237 7.52 -15.34 15.85
CA GLU A 237 7.77 -16.57 16.61
C GLU A 237 9.19 -16.62 17.18
N GLY A 238 10.20 -16.19 16.40
CA GLY A 238 11.56 -16.03 16.89
C GLY A 238 11.66 -15.06 18.07
N LEU A 239 10.99 -13.91 17.97
CA LEU A 239 10.94 -12.92 19.06
C LEU A 239 10.24 -13.45 20.32
N TYR A 240 9.17 -14.23 20.20
CA TYR A 240 8.55 -14.88 21.36
C TYR A 240 9.50 -15.82 22.07
N ARG A 241 10.15 -16.70 21.31
CA ARG A 241 11.09 -17.67 21.88
C ARG A 241 12.22 -16.96 22.61
N LEU A 242 12.73 -15.86 22.04
CA LEU A 242 13.75 -15.03 22.67
C LEU A 242 13.23 -14.37 23.95
N TYR A 243 12.04 -13.74 23.91
CA TYR A 243 11.43 -13.09 25.06
C TYR A 243 11.24 -14.06 26.24
N TYR A 244 10.63 -15.22 25.99
CA TYR A 244 10.40 -16.22 27.03
C TYR A 244 11.67 -16.93 27.50
N ALA A 245 12.75 -16.93 26.71
CA ALA A 245 14.05 -17.42 27.15
C ALA A 245 14.77 -16.42 28.06
N LEU A 246 14.61 -15.11 27.81
CA LEU A 246 15.28 -14.05 28.57
C LEU A 246 14.57 -13.70 29.89
N PHE A 247 13.23 -13.79 29.92
CA PHE A 247 12.40 -13.45 31.08
C PHE A 247 11.85 -14.68 31.81
N ARG A 248 12.58 -15.79 31.73
CA ARG A 248 12.32 -17.00 32.51
C ARG A 248 13.04 -16.98 33.85
#